data_AF-A0A0J6VI59-F1
#
_entry.id   AF-A0A0J6VI59-F1
#
_cell.length_a   1.000
_cell.length_b   1.000
_cell.length_c   1.000
_cell.angle_alpha   90.00
_cell.angle_beta   90.00
_cell.angle_gamma   90.00
#
_symmetry.space_group_name_H-M   'P 1'
#
loop_
_entity.id
_entity.type
_entity.pdbx_description
1 polymer ?
#
loop_
_entity_poly.entity_id
_entity_poly.type
_entity_poly.pdbx_seq_one_letter_code
_entity_poly.pdbx_strand_id
1 'polypeptide(L)'
;MGDDLEPVAPELVADLQAGLLDDDTAAAVRRRVRTDPEAAQMLAALDTVRRELSRLGAEPASAPAVPAEITARIGAALRTAEPPSKHH
;
A
#
# COMPACT_ATOMS: atom_id res chain seq x y z
N MET A 1 8.13 26.63 15.54
CA MET A 1 7.07 25.91 16.28
C MET A 1 5.74 26.54 15.90
N GLY A 2 5.10 26.04 14.84
CA GLY A 2 3.89 26.62 14.27
C GLY A 2 3.09 25.63 13.41
N ASP A 3 3.77 24.66 12.77
CA ASP A 3 3.12 23.70 11.87
C ASP A 3 2.46 22.48 12.56
N ASP A 4 2.68 22.29 13.87
CA ASP A 4 2.08 21.17 14.62
C ASP A 4 0.60 21.39 14.98
N LEU A 5 0.07 22.60 14.76
CA LEU A 5 -1.35 22.94 15.00
C LEU A 5 -2.18 22.96 13.71
N GLU A 6 -1.54 22.87 12.54
CA GLU A 6 -2.27 22.82 11.28
C GLU A 6 -2.78 21.40 11.02
N PRO A 7 -4.08 21.25 10.65
CA PRO A 7 -4.65 19.98 10.24
C PRO A 7 -3.81 19.31 9.16
N VAL A 8 -3.68 17.99 9.22
CA VAL A 8 -2.92 17.26 8.20
C VAL A 8 -3.73 17.26 6.90
N ALA A 9 -3.12 17.75 5.82
CA ALA A 9 -3.75 17.75 4.51
C ALA A 9 -4.16 16.33 4.06
N PRO A 10 -5.35 16.14 3.48
CA PRO A 10 -5.82 14.83 3.03
C PRO A 10 -4.86 14.11 2.08
N GLU A 11 -4.21 14.85 1.20
CA GLU A 11 -3.25 14.33 0.23
C GLU A 11 -2.04 13.71 0.92
N LEU A 12 -1.54 14.33 2.01
CA LEU A 12 -0.42 13.79 2.79
C LEU A 12 -0.80 12.50 3.52
N VAL A 13 -2.06 12.35 3.94
CA VAL A 13 -2.56 11.11 4.54
C VAL A 13 -2.67 10.01 3.49
N ALA A 14 -3.10 10.34 2.27
CA ALA A 14 -3.14 9.41 1.14
C ALA A 14 -1.73 8.96 0.72
N ASP A 15 -0.78 9.88 0.58
CA ASP A 15 0.62 9.56 0.23
C ASP A 15 1.30 8.70 1.30
N LEU A 16 1.03 8.99 2.58
CA LEU A 16 1.48 8.16 3.69
C LEU A 16 0.93 6.73 3.56
N GLN A 17 -0.36 6.58 3.27
CA GLN A 17 -0.98 5.26 3.09
C GLN A 17 -0.42 4.53 1.86
N ALA A 18 -0.18 5.26 0.76
CA ALA A 18 0.36 4.73 -0.48
C ALA A 18 1.85 4.34 -0.38
N GLY A 19 2.54 4.75 0.70
CA GLY A 19 3.97 4.50 0.88
C GLY A 19 4.85 5.32 -0.06
N LEU A 20 4.37 6.48 -0.49
CA LEU A 20 5.05 7.38 -1.43
C LEU A 20 6.00 8.37 -0.75
N LEU A 21 5.90 8.48 0.58
CA LEU A 21 6.74 9.34 1.40
C LEU A 21 8.04 8.65 1.77
N ASP A 22 9.13 9.42 1.85
CA ASP A 22 10.36 8.95 2.49
C ASP A 22 10.14 8.69 4.00
N ASP A 23 11.03 7.90 4.61
CA ASP A 23 10.87 7.43 5.98
C ASP A 23 10.77 8.55 7.02
N ASP A 24 11.55 9.62 6.84
CA ASP A 24 11.58 10.77 7.77
C ASP A 24 10.27 11.57 7.68
N THR A 25 9.83 11.88 6.46
CA THR A 25 8.55 12.54 6.20
C THR A 25 7.39 11.68 6.70
N ALA A 26 7.40 10.39 6.41
CA ALA A 26 6.37 9.46 6.88
C ALA A 26 6.32 9.39 8.41
N ALA A 27 7.48 9.38 9.08
CA ALA A 27 7.54 9.42 10.55
C ALA A 27 6.97 10.73 11.13
N ALA A 28 7.25 11.86 10.49
CA ALA A 28 6.70 13.16 10.89
C ALA A 28 5.17 13.22 10.71
N VAL A 29 4.65 12.80 9.55
CA VAL A 29 3.20 12.77 9.29
C VAL A 29 2.51 11.82 10.26
N ARG A 30 3.07 10.63 10.55
CA ARG A 30 2.52 9.72 11.56
C ARG A 30 2.45 10.34 12.95
N ARG A 31 3.40 11.21 13.34
CA ARG A 31 3.32 11.93 14.62
C ARG A 31 2.15 12.91 14.63
N ARG A 32 1.99 13.71 13.57
CA ARG A 32 0.90 14.69 13.44
C ARG A 32 -0.47 14.04 13.38
N VAL A 33 -0.62 12.94 12.64
CA VAL A 33 -1.88 12.17 12.57
C VAL A 33 -2.32 11.67 13.96
N ARG A 34 -1.39 11.35 14.87
CA ARG A 34 -1.76 10.92 16.23
C ARG A 34 -2.36 12.05 17.08
N THR A 35 -2.05 13.30 16.76
CA THR A 35 -2.54 14.48 17.47
C THR A 35 -3.70 15.16 16.74
N ASP A 36 -4.04 14.70 15.54
CA ASP A 36 -5.15 15.18 14.70
C ASP A 36 -6.23 14.10 14.57
N PRO A 37 -7.36 14.21 15.30
CA PRO A 37 -8.44 13.23 15.26
C PRO A 37 -9.11 13.05 13.89
N GLU A 38 -9.13 14.08 13.05
CA GLU A 38 -9.73 14.02 11.72
C GLU A 38 -8.82 13.22 10.77
N ALA A 39 -7.52 13.54 10.78
CA ALA A 39 -6.54 12.79 10.02
C ALA A 39 -6.45 11.32 10.47
N ALA A 40 -6.58 11.04 11.78
CA ALA A 40 -6.62 9.68 12.30
C ALA A 40 -7.83 8.89 11.78
N GLN A 41 -9.02 9.51 11.74
CA GLN A 41 -10.22 8.89 11.19
C GLN A 41 -10.09 8.62 9.69
N MET A 42 -9.53 9.57 8.93
CA MET A 42 -9.30 9.40 7.50
C MET A 42 -8.32 8.25 7.21
N LEU A 43 -7.20 8.17 7.94
CA LEU A 43 -6.25 7.07 7.79
C LEU A 43 -6.91 5.71 8.10
N ALA A 44 -7.70 5.64 9.17
CA ALA A 44 -8.42 4.42 9.54
C ALA A 44 -9.46 3.99 8.48
N ALA A 45 -10.13 4.95 7.84
CA ALA A 45 -11.05 4.69 6.74
C ALA A 45 -10.32 4.14 5.51
N LEU A 46 -9.19 4.74 5.11
CA LEU A 46 -8.36 4.24 4.01
C LEU A 46 -7.82 2.83 4.27
N ASP A 47 -7.34 2.56 5.50
CA ASP A 47 -6.87 1.25 5.90
C ASP A 47 -7.99 0.18 5.85
N THR A 48 -9.23 0.58 6.16
CA THR A 48 -10.39 -0.30 6.06
C THR A 48 -10.70 -0.64 4.61
N VAL A 49 -10.74 0.35 3.72
CA VAL A 49 -10.93 0.13 2.27
C VAL A 49 -9.84 -0.80 1.73
N ARG A 50 -8.57 -0.57 2.10
CA ARG A 50 -7.46 -1.44 1.69
C ARG A 50 -7.66 -2.88 2.13
N ARG A 51 -8.08 -3.11 3.38
CA ARG A 51 -8.37 -4.46 3.89
C ARG A 51 -9.53 -5.12 3.15
N GLU A 52 -10.61 -4.38 2.90
CA GLU A 52 -11.77 -4.91 2.16
C GLU A 52 -11.41 -5.26 0.72
N LEU A 53 -10.61 -4.42 0.04
CA LEU A 53 -10.11 -4.72 -1.30
C LEU A 53 -9.17 -5.93 -1.30
N SER A 54 -8.31 -6.06 -0.28
CA SER A 54 -7.44 -7.24 -0.13
C SER A 54 -8.25 -8.52 0.12
N ARG A 55 -9.32 -8.43 0.93
CA ARG A 55 -10.24 -9.54 1.18
C ARG A 55 -10.95 -9.94 -0.12
N LEU A 56 -11.51 -8.96 -0.83
CA LEU A 56 -12.15 -9.16 -2.12
C LEU A 56 -11.20 -9.82 -3.12
N GLY A 57 -9.96 -9.33 -3.25
CA GLY A 57 -8.96 -9.92 -4.16
C GLY A 57 -8.52 -11.34 -3.78
N ALA A 58 -8.69 -11.75 -2.53
CA ALA A 58 -8.42 -13.12 -2.08
C ALA A 58 -9.61 -14.07 -2.30
N GLU A 59 -10.80 -13.56 -2.61
CA GLU A 59 -11.97 -14.37 -2.89
C GLU A 59 -11.84 -15.00 -4.29
N PRO A 60 -11.84 -16.35 -4.42
CA PRO A 60 -11.69 -17.03 -5.71
C PRO A 60 -12.79 -16.69 -6.72
N ALA A 61 -13.94 -16.22 -6.24
CA ALA A 61 -15.06 -15.79 -7.08
C ALA A 61 -14.93 -14.33 -7.56
N SER A 62 -13.99 -13.55 -7.02
CA SER A 62 -13.84 -12.13 -7.35
C SER A 62 -13.25 -11.88 -8.75
N ALA A 63 -12.63 -12.89 -9.35
CA ALA A 63 -12.08 -12.81 -10.70
C ALA A 63 -12.20 -14.16 -11.42
N PRO A 64 -12.31 -14.18 -12.76
CA PRO A 64 -12.21 -15.43 -13.50
C PRO A 64 -10.85 -16.09 -13.28
N ALA A 65 -10.82 -17.41 -13.36
CA ALA A 65 -9.57 -18.16 -13.28
C ALA A 65 -8.59 -17.70 -14.38
N VAL A 66 -7.31 -17.62 -14.04
CA VAL A 66 -6.25 -17.31 -15.01
C VAL A 66 -6.22 -18.42 -16.08
N PRO A 67 -6.23 -18.07 -17.37
CA PRO A 67 -6.14 -19.08 -18.43
C PRO A 67 -4.86 -19.90 -18.32
N ALA A 68 -4.96 -21.22 -18.52
CA ALA A 68 -3.87 -22.16 -18.28
C ALA A 68 -2.64 -21.85 -19.15
N GLU A 69 -2.83 -21.37 -20.38
CA GLU A 69 -1.74 -20.98 -21.28
C GLU A 69 -0.89 -19.84 -20.72
N ILE A 70 -1.49 -18.92 -19.95
CA ILE A 70 -0.79 -17.80 -19.34
C ILE A 70 0.10 -18.30 -18.20
N THR A 71 -0.44 -19.13 -17.31
CA THR A 71 0.35 -19.75 -16.23
C THR A 71 1.46 -20.63 -16.78
N ALA A 72 1.21 -21.39 -17.85
CA ALA A 72 2.22 -22.21 -18.53
C ALA A 72 3.35 -21.35 -19.12
N ARG A 73 3.01 -20.24 -19.79
CA ARG A 73 3.98 -19.29 -20.35
C ARG A 73 4.85 -18.65 -19.27
N ILE A 74 4.24 -18.18 -18.17
CA ILE A 74 4.97 -17.60 -17.03
C ILE A 74 5.90 -18.65 -16.42
N GLY A 75 5.40 -19.87 -16.18
CA GLY A 75 6.21 -20.96 -15.64
C GLY A 75 7.39 -21.34 -16.54
N ALA A 76 7.21 -21.31 -17.87
CA ALA A 76 8.31 -21.53 -18.82
C ALA A 76 9.36 -20.41 -18.73
N ALA A 77 8.92 -19.15 -18.72
CA ALA A 77 9.82 -18.00 -18.60
C ALA A 77 10.63 -18.01 -17.31
N LEU A 78 10.01 -18.36 -16.17
CA LEU A 78 10.69 -18.45 -14.88
C LEU A 78 11.75 -19.57 -14.84
N ARG A 79 11.51 -20.70 -15.53
CA ARG A 79 12.51 -21.77 -15.63
C ARG A 79 13.71 -21.42 -16.49
N THR A 80 13.52 -20.55 -17.48
CA THR A 80 14.59 -20.08 -18.35
C THR A 80 15.29 -18.82 -17.83
N ALA A 81 14.73 -18.17 -16.82
CA ALA A 81 15.32 -16.99 -16.21
C ALA A 81 16.58 -17.39 -15.42
N GLU A 82 17.64 -16.58 -15.54
CA GLU A 82 18.81 -16.71 -14.68
C GLU A 82 18.42 -16.41 -13.23
N PRO A 83 18.90 -17.17 -12.24
CA PRO A 83 18.61 -16.88 -10.84
C PRO A 83 19.08 -15.46 -10.49
N PRO A 84 18.33 -14.73 -9.65
CA PRO A 84 18.72 -13.39 -9.25
C PRO A 84 20.10 -13.43 -8.58
N SER A 85 21.03 -12.61 -9.07
CA SER A 85 22.34 -12.42 -8.46
C SER A 85 22.17 -12.01 -7.01
N LYS A 86 22.80 -12.77 -6.09
CA LYS A 86 22.81 -12.41 -4.67
C LYS A 86 23.63 -11.14 -4.49
N HIS A 87 22.95 -10.00 -4.36
CA HIS A 87 23.60 -8.78 -3.86
C HIS A 87 23.82 -8.93 -2.35
N HIS A 88 25.06 -8.71 -1.91
CA HIS A 88 25.56 -8.86 -0.54
C HIS A 88 25.93 -7.51 0.05
#